data_AF-A0A9N9H1V4-F1
#
_entry.id   AF-A0A9N9H1V4-F1
#
_cell.length_a   1.000
_cell.length_b   1.000
_cell.length_c   1.000
_cell.angle_alpha   90.00
_cell.angle_beta   90.00
_cell.angle_gamma   90.00
#
_symmetry.space_group_name_H-M   'P 1'
#
loop_
_entity.id
_entity.type
_entity.pdbx_description
1 polymer ?
#
loop_
_entity_poly.entity_id
_entity_poly.type
_entity_poly.pdbx_seq_one_letter_code
_entity_poly.pdbx_strand_id
1 'polypeptide(L)'
;MSTATSTKKNKNINDSTSSTITLPNNINNDFLNTITDPTDFTKTNLRNLDSLSRCPICKDFYETPVLVDCGHSFCSLCIRRSIVALEAICPICHVEIKESQFRKNDVVEGTVKFWKMMRPLMLKHDQNVPDTS
;
A
#
# COMPACT_ATOMS: atom_id res chain seq x y z
N MET A 1 63.72 -16.03 3.35
CA MET A 1 62.32 -16.43 3.11
C MET A 1 61.53 -16.03 4.34
N SER A 2 60.60 -15.09 4.18
CA SER A 2 59.42 -14.80 5.03
C SER A 2 58.90 -13.41 4.63
N THR A 3 57.87 -13.42 3.79
CA THR A 3 57.20 -12.24 3.22
C THR A 3 56.15 -11.70 4.18
N ALA A 4 56.14 -10.39 4.39
CA ALA A 4 55.11 -9.66 5.13
C ALA A 4 53.81 -9.53 4.30
N THR A 5 52.69 -9.93 4.88
CA THR A 5 51.36 -9.79 4.27
C THR A 5 50.77 -8.43 4.67
N SER A 6 50.66 -7.52 3.70
CA SER A 6 49.99 -6.23 3.85
C SER A 6 48.53 -6.35 3.40
N THR A 7 47.59 -6.27 4.33
CA THR A 7 46.15 -6.28 4.06
C THR A 7 45.73 -4.98 3.37
N LYS A 8 45.42 -5.02 2.07
CA LYS A 8 44.83 -3.91 1.33
C LYS A 8 43.37 -3.74 1.75
N LYS A 9 43.06 -2.53 2.22
CA LYS A 9 41.71 -2.02 2.50
C LYS A 9 40.90 -2.04 1.20
N ASN A 10 39.89 -2.90 1.13
CA ASN A 10 39.07 -3.07 -0.07
C ASN A 10 38.11 -1.89 -0.22
N LYS A 11 38.13 -1.26 -1.39
CA LYS A 11 37.34 -0.09 -1.77
C LYS A 11 36.01 -0.61 -2.35
N ASN A 12 34.90 -0.38 -1.66
CA ASN A 12 33.56 -0.70 -2.16
C ASN A 12 33.22 0.21 -3.35
N ILE A 13 32.95 -0.39 -4.51
CA ILE A 13 32.48 0.29 -5.73
C ILE A 13 31.32 -0.53 -6.29
N ASN A 14 30.12 0.01 -6.10
CA ASN A 14 28.83 -0.32 -6.72
C ASN A 14 27.80 0.57 -6.01
N ASP A 15 27.76 1.89 -6.21
CA ASP A 15 27.39 2.66 -7.41
C ASP A 15 26.14 2.16 -8.14
N SER A 16 25.09 3.02 -8.13
CA SER A 16 23.85 3.05 -8.93
C SER A 16 22.92 1.82 -8.83
N THR A 17 21.74 1.85 -8.22
CA THR A 17 20.61 2.76 -8.49
C THR A 17 19.76 3.00 -7.23
N SER A 18 20.02 4.10 -6.52
CA SER A 18 19.00 4.67 -5.62
C SER A 18 18.11 5.53 -6.49
N SER A 19 17.10 4.92 -7.11
CA SER A 19 16.06 5.63 -7.84
C SER A 19 15.19 6.36 -6.81
N THR A 20 15.71 7.47 -6.28
CA THR A 20 14.89 8.43 -5.56
C THR A 20 13.83 8.90 -6.55
N ILE A 21 12.64 8.33 -6.45
CA ILE A 21 11.45 8.86 -7.12
C ILE A 21 11.26 10.24 -6.50
N THR A 22 11.80 11.28 -7.15
CA THR A 22 11.53 12.67 -6.78
C THR A 22 10.07 12.93 -7.09
N LEU A 23 9.29 12.96 -6.02
CA LEU A 23 7.87 13.30 -6.03
C LEU A 23 7.71 14.79 -6.38
N PRO A 24 6.60 15.18 -7.02
CA PRO A 24 6.31 16.60 -7.22
C PRO A 24 6.18 17.28 -5.85
N ASN A 25 7.07 18.23 -5.57
CA ASN A 25 7.18 18.94 -4.28
C ASN A 25 5.98 19.85 -3.92
N ASN A 26 4.81 19.68 -4.54
CA ASN A 26 3.70 20.62 -4.38
C ASN A 26 2.30 19.97 -4.47
N ILE A 27 2.15 18.77 -3.92
CA ILE A 27 0.82 18.18 -3.73
C ILE A 27 0.26 18.75 -2.43
N ASN A 28 -0.71 19.67 -2.52
CA ASN A 28 -1.44 20.19 -1.36
C ASN A 28 -2.01 19.02 -0.54
N ASN A 29 -1.71 19.00 0.76
CA ASN A 29 -2.14 17.94 1.68
C ASN A 29 -3.67 17.75 1.71
N ASP A 30 -4.44 18.81 1.41
CA ASP A 30 -5.90 18.76 1.34
C ASP A 30 -6.40 17.84 0.21
N PHE A 31 -5.62 17.65 -0.85
CA PHE A 31 -5.97 16.75 -1.95
C PHE A 31 -5.71 15.27 -1.64
N LEU A 32 -4.82 14.99 -0.68
CA LEU A 32 -4.49 13.63 -0.22
C LEU A 32 -5.56 13.03 0.72
N ASN A 33 -6.50 13.88 1.16
CA ASN A 33 -7.51 13.56 2.18
C ASN A 33 -8.94 13.51 1.63
N THR A 34 -9.16 13.80 0.35
CA THR A 34 -10.50 13.65 -0.26
C THR A 34 -10.80 12.17 -0.47
N ILE A 35 -11.80 11.65 0.25
CA ILE A 35 -12.34 10.32 0.03
C ILE A 35 -13.01 10.32 -1.35
N THR A 36 -12.49 9.50 -2.23
CA THR A 36 -12.88 9.34 -3.64
C THR A 36 -13.31 7.89 -3.88
N ASP A 37 -13.93 7.54 -5.01
CA ASP A 37 -14.43 6.18 -5.26
C ASP A 37 -13.58 5.45 -6.33
N PRO A 38 -13.30 4.13 -6.20
CA PRO A 38 -12.60 3.40 -7.26
C PRO A 38 -13.24 3.51 -8.65
N THR A 39 -14.55 3.74 -8.73
CA THR A 39 -15.30 3.94 -9.99
C THR A 39 -14.96 5.24 -10.71
N ASP A 40 -14.20 6.15 -10.10
CA ASP A 40 -13.68 7.35 -10.77
C ASP A 40 -12.75 6.98 -11.96
N PHE A 41 -12.08 5.82 -11.89
CA PHE A 41 -11.30 5.27 -12.99
C PHE A 41 -12.25 4.60 -13.99
N THR A 42 -12.50 5.29 -15.11
CA THR A 42 -13.50 4.89 -16.10
C THR A 42 -12.90 4.38 -17.40
N LYS A 43 -11.63 4.71 -17.68
CA LYS A 43 -10.98 4.39 -18.96
C LYS A 43 -9.92 3.29 -18.87
N THR A 44 -9.36 3.03 -17.69
CA THR A 44 -8.29 2.05 -17.47
C THR A 44 -8.64 1.03 -16.39
N ASN A 45 -7.81 -0.01 -16.25
CA ASN A 45 -7.93 -1.02 -15.19
C ASN A 45 -7.45 -0.56 -13.81
N LEU A 46 -7.17 0.74 -13.62
CA LEU A 46 -6.70 1.30 -12.36
C LEU A 46 -7.75 1.21 -11.23
N ARG A 47 -9.03 1.05 -11.58
CA ARG A 47 -10.11 0.75 -10.61
C ARG A 47 -9.78 -0.42 -9.69
N ASN A 48 -9.16 -1.48 -10.22
CA ASN A 48 -8.80 -2.66 -9.44
C ASN A 48 -7.68 -2.34 -8.45
N LEU A 49 -6.68 -1.59 -8.88
CA LEU A 49 -5.58 -1.15 -8.02
C LEU A 49 -6.08 -0.21 -6.90
N ASP A 50 -7.00 0.72 -7.22
CA ASP A 50 -7.63 1.59 -6.23
C ASP A 50 -8.44 0.78 -5.21
N SER A 51 -9.20 -0.22 -5.68
CA SER A 51 -9.98 -1.11 -4.82
C SER A 51 -9.09 -1.95 -3.90
N LEU A 52 -7.97 -2.47 -4.40
CA LEU A 52 -6.99 -3.23 -3.61
C LEU A 52 -6.28 -2.37 -2.55
N SER A 53 -6.26 -1.06 -2.75
CA SER A 53 -5.68 -0.09 -1.79
C SER A 53 -6.65 0.29 -0.67
N ARG A 54 -7.87 -0.29 -0.65
CA ARG A 54 -8.92 0.04 0.30
C ARG A 54 -9.28 -1.12 1.21
N CYS A 55 -9.66 -0.78 2.42
CA CYS A 55 -10.14 -1.73 3.41
C CYS A 55 -11.50 -2.30 2.99
N PRO A 56 -11.67 -3.63 2.99
CA PRO A 56 -12.92 -4.26 2.57
C PRO A 56 -14.07 -4.00 3.55
N ILE A 57 -13.81 -3.53 4.77
CA ILE A 57 -14.84 -3.20 5.78
C ILE A 57 -15.34 -1.76 5.59
N CYS A 58 -14.47 -0.75 5.68
CA CYS A 58 -14.88 0.66 5.61
C CYS A 58 -14.93 1.22 4.18
N LYS A 59 -14.38 0.50 3.18
CA LYS A 59 -14.28 0.91 1.78
C LYS A 59 -13.43 2.17 1.54
N ASP A 60 -12.71 2.63 2.56
CA ASP A 60 -11.76 3.72 2.48
C ASP A 60 -10.32 3.18 2.37
N PHE A 61 -9.36 4.05 2.04
CA PHE A 61 -7.93 3.67 2.05
C PHE A 61 -7.55 3.06 3.39
N TYR A 62 -6.64 2.07 3.36
CA TYR A 62 -6.19 1.45 4.61
C TYR A 62 -5.58 2.49 5.55
N GLU A 63 -6.06 2.50 6.78
CA GLU A 63 -5.50 3.26 7.90
C GLU A 63 -4.93 2.25 8.90
N THR A 64 -3.61 2.31 9.11
CA THR A 64 -2.86 1.32 9.91
C THR A 64 -3.26 -0.13 9.56
N PRO A 65 -2.96 -0.62 8.34
CA PRO A 65 -3.37 -1.95 7.89
C PRO A 65 -2.76 -3.05 8.76
N VAL A 66 -3.57 -4.04 9.10
CA VAL A 66 -3.17 -5.25 9.81
C VAL A 66 -3.48 -6.48 8.96
N LEU A 67 -2.53 -7.41 8.92
CA LEU A 67 -2.64 -8.73 8.34
C LEU A 67 -3.14 -9.71 9.40
N VAL A 68 -4.20 -10.44 9.07
CA VAL A 68 -4.71 -11.55 9.90
C VAL A 68 -4.14 -12.89 9.41
N ASP A 69 -4.27 -13.96 10.21
CA ASP A 69 -3.61 -15.25 9.91
C ASP A 69 -4.05 -15.93 8.62
N CYS A 70 -5.28 -15.68 8.15
CA CYS A 70 -5.73 -16.18 6.86
C CYS A 70 -5.16 -15.40 5.66
N GLY A 71 -4.34 -14.37 5.89
CA GLY A 71 -3.65 -13.60 4.86
C GLY A 71 -4.39 -12.35 4.37
N HIS A 72 -5.61 -12.08 4.84
CA HIS A 72 -6.34 -10.86 4.49
C HIS A 72 -5.90 -9.65 5.32
N SER A 73 -6.03 -8.45 4.74
CA SER A 73 -5.69 -7.20 5.42
C SER A 73 -6.92 -6.31 5.65
N PHE A 74 -6.92 -5.57 6.74
CA PHE A 74 -8.00 -4.66 7.17
C PHE A 74 -7.39 -3.45 7.89
N CYS A 75 -8.12 -2.34 8.04
CA CYS A 75 -7.70 -1.32 9.00
C CYS A 75 -7.69 -1.91 10.42
N SER A 76 -6.70 -1.53 11.21
CA SER A 76 -6.51 -1.94 12.61
C SER A 76 -7.81 -1.82 13.44
N LEU A 77 -8.52 -0.69 13.32
CA LEU A 77 -9.78 -0.46 14.05
C LEU A 77 -10.96 -1.24 13.46
N CYS A 78 -11.01 -1.41 12.13
CA CYS A 78 -12.11 -2.09 11.45
C CYS A 78 -12.17 -3.57 11.84
N ILE A 79 -11.05 -4.28 11.80
CA ILE A 79 -11.06 -5.72 12.11
C ILE A 79 -11.33 -5.98 13.59
N ARG A 80 -10.81 -5.14 14.51
CA ARG A 80 -11.10 -5.25 15.94
C ARG A 80 -12.59 -5.09 16.25
N ARG A 81 -13.25 -4.11 15.62
CA ARG A 81 -14.71 -3.98 15.73
C ARG A 81 -15.45 -5.17 15.15
N SER A 82 -14.97 -5.70 14.02
CA SER A 82 -15.57 -6.83 13.35
C SER A 82 -15.52 -8.12 14.19
N ILE A 83 -14.39 -8.43 14.82
CA ILE A 83 -14.26 -9.67 15.61
C ILE A 83 -15.09 -9.63 16.89
N VAL A 84 -15.34 -8.44 17.45
CA VAL A 84 -16.25 -8.25 18.59
C VAL A 84 -17.71 -8.50 18.17
N ALA A 85 -18.07 -8.15 16.93
CA ALA A 85 -19.44 -8.29 16.42
C ALA A 85 -19.74 -9.67 15.78
N LEU A 86 -18.74 -10.33 15.20
CA LEU A 86 -18.90 -11.51 14.34
C LEU A 86 -18.13 -12.74 14.84
N GLU A 87 -17.99 -12.91 16.15
CA GLU A 87 -17.40 -14.14 16.74
C GLU A 87 -15.98 -14.48 16.20
N ALA A 88 -15.13 -13.47 16.06
CA ALA A 88 -13.73 -13.65 15.66
C ALA A 88 -13.50 -14.38 14.31
N ILE A 89 -14.37 -14.18 13.32
CA ILE A 89 -14.17 -14.68 11.94
C ILE A 89 -13.62 -13.59 11.01
N CYS A 90 -12.88 -14.00 9.99
CA CYS A 90 -12.44 -13.12 8.91
C CYS A 90 -13.63 -12.67 8.05
N PRO A 91 -13.84 -11.35 7.83
CA PRO A 91 -14.95 -10.84 6.99
C PRO A 91 -14.89 -11.18 5.51
N ILE A 92 -13.81 -11.79 5.01
CA ILE A 92 -13.65 -12.14 3.60
C ILE A 92 -13.83 -13.65 3.37
N CYS A 93 -13.07 -14.47 4.10
CA CYS A 93 -13.05 -15.92 3.88
C CYS A 93 -13.68 -16.73 5.01
N HIS A 94 -14.19 -16.07 6.06
CA HIS A 94 -14.86 -16.69 7.21
C HIS A 94 -14.01 -17.70 8.00
N VAL A 95 -12.69 -17.70 7.82
CA VAL A 95 -11.75 -18.45 8.66
C VAL A 95 -11.65 -17.78 10.03
N GLU A 96 -11.58 -18.57 11.10
CA GLU A 96 -11.36 -18.10 12.47
C GLU A 96 -10.03 -17.34 12.57
N ILE A 97 -10.04 -16.19 13.25
CA ILE A 97 -8.88 -15.33 13.43
C ILE A 97 -8.76 -14.93 14.90
N LYS A 98 -7.53 -14.65 15.35
CA LYS A 98 -7.25 -14.24 16.74
C LYS A 98 -6.58 -12.88 16.75
N GLU A 99 -7.09 -11.96 17.57
CA GLU A 99 -6.52 -10.61 17.67
C GLU A 99 -5.04 -10.64 18.03
N SER A 100 -4.62 -11.58 18.89
CA SER A 100 -3.23 -11.75 19.30
C SER A 100 -2.27 -12.09 18.15
N GLN A 101 -2.80 -12.50 17.01
CA GLN A 101 -2.03 -12.86 15.82
C GLN A 101 -2.02 -11.77 14.75
N PHE A 102 -2.72 -10.66 14.98
CA PHE A 102 -2.73 -9.53 14.04
C PHE A 102 -1.33 -8.92 13.96
N ARG A 103 -0.82 -8.79 12.74
CA ARG A 103 0.49 -8.18 12.46
C ARG A 103 0.30 -6.93 11.64
N LYS A 104 1.05 -5.86 11.93
CA LYS A 104 1.07 -4.68 11.06
C LYS A 104 1.51 -5.09 9.65
N ASN A 105 0.86 -4.55 8.63
CA ASN A 105 1.22 -4.80 7.23
C ASN A 105 1.89 -3.57 6.61
N ASP A 106 3.20 -3.40 6.88
CA ASP A 106 3.98 -2.25 6.41
C ASP A 106 4.00 -2.13 4.87
N VAL A 107 3.92 -3.26 4.15
CA VAL A 107 3.88 -3.26 2.69
C VAL A 107 2.60 -2.61 2.18
N VAL A 108 1.44 -2.97 2.75
CA VAL A 108 0.16 -2.34 2.39
C VAL A 108 0.16 -0.87 2.81
N GLU A 109 0.67 -0.53 3.99
CA GLU A 109 0.74 0.85 4.45
C GLU A 109 1.59 1.73 3.51
N GLY A 110 2.77 1.26 3.13
CA GLY A 110 3.63 1.93 2.17
C GLY A 110 2.95 2.06 0.80
N THR A 111 2.36 0.98 0.31
CA THR A 111 1.67 0.96 -1.00
C THR A 111 0.53 1.97 -1.04
N VAL A 112 -0.32 1.98 -0.02
CA VAL A 112 -1.46 2.91 0.08
C VAL A 112 -0.98 4.35 0.20
N LYS A 113 0.07 4.61 0.97
CA LYS A 113 0.67 5.95 1.08
C LYS A 113 1.11 6.48 -0.29
N PHE A 114 1.86 5.69 -1.06
CA PHE A 114 2.30 6.10 -2.39
C PHE A 114 1.13 6.17 -3.38
N TRP A 115 0.18 5.26 -3.30
CA TRP A 115 -1.01 5.29 -4.16
C TRP A 115 -1.86 6.54 -3.91
N LYS A 116 -2.16 6.92 -2.65
CA LYS A 116 -2.88 8.15 -2.32
C LYS A 116 -2.26 9.39 -2.96
N MET A 117 -0.94 9.43 -2.99
CA MET A 117 -0.18 10.52 -3.61
C MET A 117 -0.22 10.50 -5.14
N MET A 118 -0.15 9.31 -5.75
CA MET A 118 -0.18 9.16 -7.22
C MET A 118 -1.59 9.20 -7.81
N ARG A 119 -2.61 8.83 -7.03
CA ARG A 119 -3.99 8.68 -7.49
C ARG A 119 -4.52 9.90 -8.26
N PRO A 120 -4.33 11.16 -7.82
CA PRO A 120 -4.82 12.32 -8.57
C PRO A 120 -4.20 12.44 -9.96
N LEU A 121 -2.89 12.14 -10.08
CA LEU A 121 -2.18 12.15 -11.35
C LEU A 121 -2.65 11.02 -12.26
N MET A 122 -2.83 9.83 -11.69
CA MET A 122 -3.32 8.66 -12.41
C MET A 122 -4.76 8.84 -12.87
N LEU A 123 -5.63 9.46 -12.05
CA LEU A 123 -7.01 9.76 -12.42
C LEU A 123 -7.07 10.80 -13.53
N LYS A 124 -6.25 11.86 -13.44
CA LYS A 124 -6.11 12.82 -14.54
C LYS A 124 -5.65 12.14 -15.82
N HIS A 125 -4.69 11.21 -15.74
CA HIS A 125 -4.26 10.45 -16.91
C HIS A 125 -5.38 9.58 -17.47
N ASP A 126 -6.08 8.82 -16.62
CA ASP A 126 -7.24 7.98 -16.98
C ASP A 126 -8.27 8.76 -17.80
N GLN A 127 -8.64 9.95 -17.34
CA GLN A 127 -9.62 10.83 -18.00
C GLN A 127 -9.18 11.34 -19.37
N ASN A 128 -7.87 11.34 -19.66
CA ASN A 128 -7.31 11.76 -20.95
C ASN A 128 -7.07 10.59 -21.90
N VAL A 129 -7.33 9.34 -21.49
CA VAL A 129 -7.23 8.18 -22.38
C VAL A 129 -8.31 8.29 -23.44
N PRO A 130 -7.96 8.25 -24.75
CA PRO A 130 -8.94 8.26 -25.82
C PRO A 130 -9.87 7.05 -25.72
N ASP A 131 -11.15 7.23 -26.04
CA ASP A 131 -12.07 6.11 -26.18
C ASP A 131 -11.58 5.19 -27.30
N THR A 132 -11.20 3.97 -26.93
CA THR A 132 -10.97 2.91 -27.92
C THR A 132 -12.34 2.43 -28.38
N SER A 133 -12.77 2.97 -29.52
CA SER A 133 -13.91 2.48 -30.31
C SER A 133 -13.71 1.05 -30.77
#